data_AF-A0A847V727-F1
#
_entry.id   AF-A0A847V727-F1
#
_cell.length_a   1.000
_cell.length_b   1.000
_cell.length_c   1.000
_cell.angle_alpha   90.00
_cell.angle_beta   90.00
_cell.angle_gamma   90.00
#
_symmetry.space_group_name_H-M   'P 1'
#
loop_
_entity.id
_entity.type
_entity.pdbx_description
1 polymer ?
#
loop_
_entity_poly.entity_id
_entity_poly.type
_entity_poly.pdbx_seq_one_letter_code
_entity_poly.pdbx_strand_id
1 'polypeptide(L)' 'VKMAKLPSDVNLRIAEHAMRSITDTKKKVDVRGPVFVTIRSEVVEPRG' A
#
# COMPACT_ATOMS: atom_id res chain seq x y z
N VAL A 1 -11.98 -5.09 7.04
CA VAL A 1 -12.04 -3.70 6.53
C VAL A 1 -11.56 -3.74 5.08
N LYS A 2 -12.29 -3.16 4.12
CA LYS A 2 -12.02 -3.25 2.65
C LYS A 2 -11.79 -1.87 2.02
N MET A 3 -11.24 -0.90 2.76
CA MET A 3 -10.98 0.46 2.27
C MET A 3 -9.53 0.81 2.55
N ALA A 4 -8.76 1.14 1.50
CA ALA A 4 -7.46 1.77 1.65
C ALA A 4 -7.64 3.25 2.00
N LYS A 5 -6.77 3.77 2.86
CA LYS A 5 -6.70 5.17 3.31
C LYS A 5 -5.27 5.70 3.30
N LEU A 6 -4.29 4.81 3.46
CA LEU A 6 -2.86 5.13 3.46
C LEU A 6 -2.14 4.33 2.36
N PRO A 7 -1.01 4.83 1.82
CA PRO A 7 -0.23 4.10 0.83
C PRO A 7 0.21 2.71 1.34
N SER A 8 0.46 2.59 2.64
CA SER A 8 0.82 1.34 3.31
C SER A 8 -0.28 0.28 3.24
N ASP A 9 -1.55 0.67 3.15
CA ASP A 9 -2.68 -0.28 3.07
C ASP A 9 -2.63 -1.13 1.78
N VAL A 10 -1.87 -0.68 0.79
CA VAL A 10 -1.62 -1.38 -0.49
C VAL A 10 -0.12 -1.61 -0.72
N ASN A 11 0.69 -1.66 0.35
CA ASN A 11 2.13 -1.92 0.29
C ASN A 11 2.95 -0.89 -0.52
N LEU A 12 2.49 0.37 -0.56
CA LEU A 12 3.24 1.48 -1.16
C LEU A 12 3.88 2.36 -0.08
N ARG A 13 5.03 2.94 -0.41
CA ARG A 13 5.73 3.91 0.44
C ARG A 13 6.23 5.08 -0.40
N ILE A 14 6.09 6.28 0.14
CA ILE A 14 6.63 7.51 -0.46
C ILE A 14 8.02 7.74 0.16
N ALA A 15 9.01 8.00 -0.68
CA ALA A 15 10.35 8.39 -0.23
C ALA A 15 10.28 9.74 0.50
N GLU A 16 11.09 9.92 1.55
CA GLU A 16 11.03 11.11 2.41
C GLU A 16 11.20 12.42 1.64
N HIS A 17 12.16 12.47 0.71
CA HIS A 17 12.39 13.64 -0.14
C HIS A 17 11.18 13.98 -1.03
N ALA A 18 10.46 12.97 -1.52
CA ALA A 18 9.26 13.14 -2.32
C ALA A 18 8.09 13.65 -1.45
N MET A 19 7.96 13.15 -0.22
CA MET A 19 6.93 13.63 0.71
C MET A 19 7.13 15.11 1.03
N ARG A 20 8.38 15.54 1.25
CA ARG A 20 8.73 16.97 1.43
C ARG A 20 8.30 17.81 0.23
N SER A 21 8.61 17.37 -0.99
CA SER A 21 8.20 18.09 -2.19
C SER A 21 6.68 18.19 -2.33
N ILE A 22 5.94 17.14 -1.96
CA ILE A 22 4.47 17.12 -2.02
C ILE A 22 3.87 18.15 -1.04
N THR A 23 4.38 18.20 0.19
CA THR A 23 3.92 19.16 1.21
C THR A 23 4.30 20.60 0.84
N ASP A 24 5.53 20.81 0.37
CA ASP A 24 6.06 22.13 -0.02
C ASP A 24 5.27 22.73 -1.20
N THR A 25 4.77 21.89 -2.11
CA THR A 25 4.00 22.30 -3.29
C THR A 25 2.48 22.25 -3.08
N LYS A 26 2.00 22.06 -1.83
CA LYS A 26 0.58 21.96 -1.47
C LYS A 26 -0.18 20.88 -2.25
N LYS A 27 0.49 19.82 -2.65
CA LYS A 27 -0.10 18.65 -3.31
C LYS A 27 -0.67 17.69 -2.26
N LYS A 28 -1.49 16.76 -2.72
CA LYS A 28 -2.16 15.77 -1.86
C LYS A 28 -1.81 14.37 -2.32
N VAL A 29 -1.65 13.47 -1.34
CA VAL A 29 -1.61 12.03 -1.57
C VAL A 29 -3.00 11.51 -1.30
N ASP A 30 -3.70 11.08 -2.34
CA ASP A 30 -5.02 10.45 -2.21
C ASP A 30 -4.95 9.01 -2.72
N VAL A 31 -5.18 8.07 -1.81
CA VAL A 31 -5.13 6.61 -2.06
C VAL A 31 -6.40 5.93 -1.59
N ARG A 32 -7.47 6.72 -1.38
CA ARG A 32 -8.72 6.24 -0.84
C ARG A 32 -9.49 5.46 -1.89
N GLY A 33 -10.00 4.32 -1.48
CA GLY A 33 -10.85 3.51 -2.34
C GLY A 33 -11.09 2.12 -1.78
N PRO A 34 -12.11 1.42 -2.28
CA PRO A 34 -12.36 0.06 -1.85
C PRO A 34 -11.28 -0.88 -2.40
N VAL A 35 -10.77 -1.75 -1.54
CA VAL A 35 -9.80 -2.80 -1.88
C VAL A 35 -10.41 -4.16 -1.52
N PHE A 36 -10.55 -5.01 -2.53
CA PHE A 36 -11.07 -6.36 -2.39
C PHE A 36 -10.00 -7.35 -2.87
N VAL A 37 -9.27 -7.95 -1.94
CA VAL A 37 -8.23 -8.94 -2.23
C VAL A 37 -8.37 -10.13 -1.27
N THR A 38 -8.13 -11.34 -1.76
CA THR A 38 -8.04 -12.56 -0.96
C THR A 38 -6.87 -13.37 -1.47
N ILE A 39 -5.95 -13.75 -0.58
CA ILE A 39 -4.74 -14.51 -0.91
C ILE A 39 -4.90 -15.91 -0.32
N ARG A 40 -4.71 -16.93 -1.15
CA ARG A 40 -4.56 -18.34 -0.73
C ARG A 40 -3.13 -18.76 -1.06
N SER A 41 -2.44 -19.35 -0.10
CA SER A 41 -1.12 -19.93 -0.27
C SER A 41 -1.12 -21.33 0.31
N GLU A 42 -0.50 -22.28 -0.40
CA GLU A 42 -0.28 -23.65 0.07
C GLU A 42 1.22 -23.88 0.08
N VAL A 43 1.78 -24.20 1.25
CA VAL A 43 3.18 -24.57 1.39
C VAL A 43 3.25 -26.09 1.34
N VAL A 44 3.81 -26.63 0.27
CA VAL A 44 4.08 -28.06 0.13
C VAL A 44 5.52 -28.29 0.61
N GLU A 45 5.70 -28.99 1.72
CA GLU A 45 7.05 -29.44 2.11
C GLU A 45 7.59 -30.40 1.05
N PRO A 46 8.83 -30.19 0.55
CA PRO A 46 9.46 -31.18 -0.29
C PRO A 46 9.68 -32.45 0.52
N ARG A 47 9.07 -33.56 0.10
CA ARG A 47 9.34 -34.87 0.69
C ARG A 47 10.79 -35.24 0.40
N GLY A 48 11.59 -35.30 1.46
CA GLY A 48 12.82 -36.08 1.51
C GLY A 48 12.53 -37.56 1.64
#